data_AF-A0A0S4LI61-F1
#
_entry.id   AF-A0A0S4LI61-F1
#
_cell.length_a   1.000
_cell.length_b   1.000
_cell.length_c   1.000
_cell.angle_alpha   90.00
_cell.angle_beta   90.00
_cell.angle_gamma   90.00
#
_symmetry.space_group_name_H-M   'P 1'
#
loop_
_entity.id
_entity.type
_entity.pdbx_description
1 polymer ?
#
loop_
_entity_poly.entity_id
_entity_poly.type
_entity_poly.pdbx_seq_one_letter_code
_entity_poly.pdbx_strand_id
1 'polypeptide(L)' 'MEVATPTLQWVEQMLRLLAGKKITGTVTIRFSQGGVQSLAVNQELRPWHQGPVIAPQQDA' A
#
# COMPACT_ATOMS: atom_id res chain seq x y z
N MET A 1 -22.36 -20.93 -1.01
CA MET A 1 -22.11 -19.61 -0.40
C MET A 1 -21.44 -18.78 -1.48
N GLU A 2 -22.19 -17.92 -2.19
CA GLU A 2 -21.60 -17.05 -3.21
C GLU A 2 -20.67 -16.05 -2.51
N VAL A 3 -19.38 -16.18 -2.76
CA VAL A 3 -18.40 -15.18 -2.34
C VAL A 3 -18.61 -14.00 -3.29
N ALA A 4 -19.25 -12.94 -2.79
CA ALA A 4 -19.46 -11.71 -3.55
C ALA A 4 -18.12 -11.27 -4.16
N THR A 5 -18.06 -11.21 -5.49
CA THR A 5 -16.83 -10.85 -6.20
C THR A 5 -16.50 -9.39 -5.84
N PRO A 6 -15.29 -9.12 -5.32
CA PRO A 6 -14.91 -7.76 -5.00
C PRO A 6 -15.06 -6.85 -6.23
N THR A 7 -15.74 -5.72 -6.07
CA THR A 7 -15.99 -4.75 -7.14
C THR A 7 -15.01 -3.58 -7.09
N LEU A 8 -15.00 -2.73 -8.11
CA LEU A 8 -14.24 -1.47 -8.07
C LEU A 8 -14.70 -0.58 -6.90
N GLN A 9 -15.99 -0.55 -6.57
CA GLN A 9 -16.52 0.18 -5.41
C GLN A 9 -15.94 -0.33 -4.09
N TRP A 10 -15.79 -1.66 -3.97
CA TRP A 10 -15.13 -2.25 -2.80
C TRP A 10 -13.66 -1.80 -2.69
N VAL A 11 -12.93 -1.74 -3.81
CA VAL A 11 -11.55 -1.21 -3.83
C VAL A 11 -11.51 0.25 -3.37
N GLU A 12 -12.39 1.10 -3.87
CA GLU A 12 -12.46 2.50 -3.45
C GLU A 12 -12.73 2.64 -1.94
N GLN A 13 -13.64 1.84 -1.39
CA GLN A 13 -13.92 1.82 0.05
C GLN A 13 -12.69 1.39 0.85
N MET A 14 -11.96 0.36 0.38
CA MET A 14 -10.73 -0.10 1.03
C MET A 14 -9.64 0.98 1.00
N LEU A 15 -9.47 1.69 -0.11
CA LEU A 15 -8.52 2.81 -0.20
C LEU A 15 -8.86 3.94 0.78
N ARG A 16 -10.15 4.30 0.91
CA ARG A 16 -10.60 5.29 1.91
C ARG A 16 -10.32 4.83 3.34
N LEU A 17 -10.53 3.56 3.65
CA LEU A 17 -10.23 2.99 4.98
C LEU A 17 -8.73 3.04 5.28
N LEU A 18 -7.87 2.70 4.32
CA LEU A 18 -6.42 2.78 4.47
C LEU A 18 -5.95 4.22 4.70
N ALA A 19 -6.48 5.17 3.93
CA ALA A 19 -6.21 6.60 4.10
C ALA A 19 -6.65 7.09 5.49
N GLY A 20 -7.85 6.71 5.94
CA GLY A 20 -8.35 7.04 7.28
C GLY A 20 -7.47 6.49 8.41
N LYS A 21 -6.80 5.35 8.17
CA LYS A 21 -5.82 4.74 9.09
C LYS A 21 -4.39 5.27 8.92
N LYS A 22 -4.16 6.25 8.04
CA LYS A 22 -2.84 6.80 7.70
C LYS A 22 -1.83 5.73 7.25
N ILE A 23 -2.32 4.66 6.63
CA ILE A 23 -1.48 3.61 6.04
C ILE A 23 -0.94 4.13 4.71
N THR A 24 0.38 4.13 4.54
CA THR A 24 1.06 4.59 3.33
C THR A 24 1.86 3.44 2.73
N GLY A 25 1.84 3.32 1.41
CA GLY A 25 2.59 2.29 0.69
C GLY A 25 2.09 2.09 -0.72
N THR A 26 2.60 1.06 -1.37
CA THR A 26 2.15 0.64 -2.70
C THR A 26 0.93 -0.27 -2.55
N VAL A 27 -0.14 0.03 -3.29
CA VAL A 27 -1.34 -0.82 -3.35
C VAL A 27 -1.32 -1.62 -4.65
N THR A 28 -1.40 -2.95 -4.53
CA THR A 28 -1.51 -3.87 -5.65
C THR A 28 -2.92 -4.43 -5.73
N ILE A 29 -3.57 -4.25 -6.87
CA ILE A 29 -4.92 -4.76 -7.13
C ILE A 29 -4.82 -5.81 -8.23
N ARG A 30 -5.33 -7.02 -7.98
CA ARG A 30 -5.40 -8.08 -8.98
C ARG A 30 -6.82 -8.17 -9.51
N PHE A 31 -6.95 -8.13 -10.84
CA PHE A 31 -8.22 -8.31 -11.52
C PHE A 31 -8.36 -9.73 -12.06
N SER A 32 -9.58 -10.23 -12.11
CA SER A 32 -9.97 -11.46 -12.81
C SER A 32 -11.08 -11.16 -13.81
N GLN A 33 -11.38 -12.12 -14.68
CA GLN A 33 -12.51 -12.01 -15.60
C GLN A 33 -13.81 -11.95 -14.77
N GLY A 34 -14.37 -10.73 -14.62
CA GLY A 34 -15.58 -10.48 -13.81
C GLY A 34 -15.39 -9.58 -12.58
N GLY A 35 -14.18 -9.11 -12.26
CA GLY A 35 -14.02 -8.14 -11.16
C GLY A 35 -12.64 -8.07 -10.55
N VAL A 36 -12.59 -7.66 -9.29
CA VAL A 36 -11.36 -7.61 -8.49
C VAL A 36 -11.21 -8.94 -7.77
N GLN A 37 -10.06 -9.59 -7.96
CA GLN A 37 -9.71 -10.84 -7.30
C GLN A 37 -9.11 -10.59 -5.93
N SER A 38 -8.24 -9.58 -5.79
CA SER A 38 -7.61 -9.25 -4.52
C SER A 38 -7.06 -7.82 -4.48
N LEU A 39 -6.82 -7.33 -3.27
CA LEU A 39 -6.11 -6.08 -2.97
C LEU A 39 -5.08 -6.37 -1.88
N ALA A 40 -3.86 -5.91 -2.09
CA ALA A 40 -2.76 -5.99 -1.13
C ALA A 40 -2.10 -4.62 -0.97
N VAL A 41 -1.59 -4.33 0.23
CA VAL A 41 -0.86 -3.10 0.53
C VAL A 41 0.53 -3.49 0.99
N ASN A 42 1.54 -3.10 0.22
CA ASN A 42 2.92 -3.16 0.64
C ASN A 42 3.29 -1.82 1.28
N GLN A 43 3.33 -1.79 2.61
CA GLN A 43 3.75 -0.60 3.35
C GLN A 43 5.27 -0.51 3.31
N GLU A 44 5.78 0.60 2.79
CA GLU A 44 7.18 0.94 3.03
C GLU A 44 7.32 1.17 4.54
N LEU A 45 7.98 0.24 5.23
CA LEU A 45 8.35 0.42 6.62
C LEU A 45 9.17 1.71 6.69
N ARG A 46 8.65 2.71 7.41
CA ARG A 46 9.25 4.04 7.46
C ARG A 46 10.76 3.95 7.71
N PRO A 47 11.62 4.58 6.88
CA PRO A 47 13.06 4.67 7.12
C PRO A 47 13.42 5.59 8.30
N TRP A 48 12.45 6.01 9.13
CA TRP A 48 12.68 6.82 10.33
C TRP A 48 13.54 6.13 11.42
N HIS A 49 13.94 4.86 11.22
CA HIS A 49 14.95 4.16 12.02
C HIS A 49 16.33 4.07 11.36
N GLN A 50 16.52 4.68 10.19
CA GLN A 50 17.86 4.85 9.62
C GLN A 50 18.45 6.10 10.28
N GLY A 51 19.31 5.87 11.28
CA GLY A 51 20.09 6.91 11.95
C GLY A 51 20.86 7.79 10.95
N PRO A 52 21.46 8.91 11.41
CA PRO A 52 22.08 9.87 10.52
C PRO A 52 23.08 9.16 9.60
N VAL A 53 22.85 9.27 8.29
CA VAL A 53 23.87 8.95 7.29
C VAL A 53 24.92 10.03 7.44
N ILE A 54 25.94 9.77 8.25
CA ILE A 54 27.17 10.55 8.24
C ILE A 54 27.85 10.23 6.92
N ALA A 55 27.63 11.07 5.91
CA ALA A 55 28.47 11.07 4.73
C ALA A 55 29.88 11.52 5.17
N PRO A 56 30.96 10.85 4.75
CA PRO A 56 32.29 11.34 5.02
C PRO A 56 32.45 12.72 4.37
N GLN A 57 32.70 13.73 5.21
CA GLN A 57 33.12 15.04 4.77
C GLN A 57 34.42 14.87 3.97
N GLN A 58 34.36 15.09 2.66
CA GLN A 58 35.56 15.24 1.86
C GLN A 58 36.08 16.67 2.09
N ASP A 59 37.01 16.80 3.02
CA ASP A 59 37.92 17.95 3.03
C ASP A 59 38.91 17.78 1.88
N ALA A 60 38.82 18.66 0.87
CA ALA A 60 39.89 18.99 -0.08
C ALA A 60 39.59 20.34 -0.74
#